data_AF-A0A8X7NIN2-F1
#
_entry.id   AF-A0A8X7NIN2-F1
#
_cell.length_a   1.000
_cell.length_b   1.000
_cell.length_c   1.000
_cell.angle_alpha   90.00
_cell.angle_beta   90.00
_cell.angle_gamma   90.00
#
_symmetry.space_group_name_H-M   'P 1'
#
loop_
_entity.id
_entity.type
_entity.pdbx_description
1 polymer ?
#
loop_
_entity_poly.entity_id
_entity_poly.type
_entity_poly.pdbx_seq_one_letter_code
_entity_poly.pdbx_strand_id
1 'polypeptide(L)'
;MPNDKELHQVTPEPVFALDEEEILSDTDPQHHAHHHHHPHDSPQKKPISQWLIPILYRMQKYSAYTFVSFLGIHITSVVIVPIIPVDKEVKQQIFSLAKAVYQDVPFFEPIAIFGASLVHVIAGLGLRLVRGYKKHQIYKKLEQKREKHKEGRVGGGRGGGSSRGVAIANNNDSFNIRDDDDDIGFGGLSNIFGLGYRKSFISKFLGITPLQFSGYLLIPVIAYHFYKFKYVPMAIEGDSSLINLDYISFVLNLKHPKFQSLALTSLVWIMSYHVTNGVMKLNSWFSQKCKRIGLAIVNVVGVCGMVAVYLFKKEEIDSGDFLGKVFTKYINSFLL
;
A
#
# COMPACT_ATOMS: atom_id res chain seq x y z
N MET A 1 52.54 -26.69 -6.53
CA MET A 1 51.61 -26.24 -7.59
C MET A 1 50.24 -26.84 -7.28
N PRO A 2 49.25 -26.06 -6.83
CA PRO A 2 47.90 -26.55 -6.63
C PRO A 2 47.09 -26.44 -7.92
N ASN A 3 46.24 -27.45 -8.13
CA ASN A 3 45.52 -27.83 -9.33
C ASN A 3 44.36 -26.87 -9.66
N ASP A 4 44.31 -26.39 -10.90
CA ASP A 4 43.31 -25.47 -11.41
C ASP A 4 42.00 -26.23 -11.70
N LYS A 5 40.93 -25.95 -10.96
CA LYS A 5 39.59 -26.49 -11.27
C LYS A 5 38.88 -25.52 -12.21
N GLU A 6 38.77 -25.92 -13.49
CA GLU A 6 37.87 -25.28 -14.45
C GLU A 6 36.43 -25.26 -13.91
N LEU A 7 35.83 -24.08 -13.83
CA LEU A 7 34.41 -23.90 -13.51
C LEU A 7 33.60 -24.08 -14.81
N HIS A 8 32.93 -25.24 -14.93
CA HIS A 8 31.94 -25.46 -15.97
C HIS A 8 30.72 -24.56 -15.74
N GLN A 9 30.31 -23.82 -16.77
CA GLN A 9 29.11 -23.00 -16.76
C GLN A 9 27.87 -23.90 -16.84
N VAL A 10 27.01 -23.85 -15.83
CA VAL A 10 25.74 -24.59 -15.80
C VAL A 10 24.59 -23.61 -16.05
N THR A 11 23.78 -23.88 -17.07
CA THR A 11 22.59 -23.09 -17.41
C THR A 11 21.54 -23.23 -16.31
N PRO A 12 20.91 -22.15 -15.81
CA PRO A 12 19.87 -22.29 -14.79
C PRO A 12 18.57 -22.80 -15.42
N GLU A 13 18.13 -23.99 -15.02
CA GLU A 13 16.78 -24.48 -15.30
C GLU A 13 15.73 -23.78 -14.40
N PRO A 14 14.50 -23.55 -14.91
CA PRO A 14 13.43 -22.95 -14.14
C PRO A 14 12.95 -23.88 -13.00
N VAL A 15 12.82 -23.31 -11.79
CA VAL A 15 12.43 -24.00 -10.53
C VAL A 15 10.93 -24.37 -10.48
N PHE A 16 10.33 -24.73 -11.61
CA PHE A 16 8.90 -25.04 -11.72
C PHE A 16 8.69 -26.35 -12.48
N ALA A 17 9.20 -27.46 -11.96
CA ALA A 17 8.93 -28.77 -12.57
C ALA A 17 9.10 -30.00 -11.64
N LEU A 18 9.17 -29.87 -10.30
CA LEU A 18 9.51 -31.01 -9.43
C LEU A 18 8.50 -31.26 -8.29
N ASP A 19 7.20 -31.22 -8.58
CA ASP A 19 6.17 -31.59 -7.59
C ASP A 19 5.26 -32.76 -8.05
N GLU A 20 5.50 -33.39 -9.21
CA GLU A 20 4.55 -34.40 -9.77
C GLU A 20 5.11 -35.81 -10.02
N GLU A 21 6.42 -36.08 -9.90
CA GLU A 21 6.99 -37.42 -10.19
C GLU A 21 7.51 -38.23 -8.98
N GLU A 22 7.26 -37.80 -7.74
CA GLU A 22 7.55 -38.63 -6.54
C GLU A 22 6.32 -39.43 -6.07
N ILE A 23 5.54 -39.94 -7.04
CA ILE A 23 4.44 -40.88 -6.80
C ILE A 23 4.50 -41.98 -7.86
N LEU A 24 5.51 -42.86 -7.79
CA LEU A 24 5.49 -44.24 -8.31
C LEU A 24 6.92 -44.85 -8.31
N SER A 25 7.39 -45.30 -7.14
CA SER A 25 8.19 -46.53 -7.00
C SER A 25 8.76 -46.62 -5.59
N ASP A 26 8.11 -47.38 -4.71
CA ASP A 26 8.83 -48.49 -4.08
C ASP A 26 7.84 -49.51 -3.50
N THR A 27 8.11 -50.78 -3.77
CA THR A 27 7.36 -51.98 -3.35
C THR A 27 8.44 -52.88 -2.79
N ASP A 28 8.61 -53.00 -1.47
CA ASP A 28 8.07 -54.05 -0.57
C ASP A 28 9.26 -54.67 0.23
N PRO A 29 9.11 -55.54 1.26
CA PRO A 29 8.30 -55.55 2.48
C PRO A 29 9.15 -55.56 3.79
N GLN A 30 8.46 -55.55 4.93
CA GLN A 30 8.86 -56.04 6.27
C GLN A 30 9.36 -54.99 7.29
N HIS A 31 8.45 -54.51 8.15
CA HIS A 31 8.58 -54.67 9.61
C HIS A 31 7.27 -54.29 10.34
N HIS A 32 6.75 -55.28 11.05
CA HIS A 32 5.84 -55.27 12.21
C HIS A 32 4.62 -54.33 12.25
N ALA A 33 3.47 -55.00 12.27
CA ALA A 33 2.14 -54.49 12.53
C ALA A 33 2.00 -53.82 13.91
N HIS A 34 1.54 -52.57 13.90
CA HIS A 34 0.67 -52.01 14.94
C HIS A 34 -0.45 -51.23 14.24
N HIS A 35 -1.56 -51.93 13.96
CA HIS A 35 -2.78 -51.31 13.44
C HIS A 35 -3.48 -50.52 14.56
N HIS A 36 -3.20 -49.21 14.65
CA HIS A 36 -4.12 -48.27 15.28
C HIS A 36 -5.15 -47.84 14.22
N HIS A 37 -6.39 -48.27 14.42
CA HIS A 37 -7.55 -47.86 13.63
C HIS A 37 -7.79 -46.36 13.88
N HIS A 38 -7.33 -45.50 12.97
CA HIS A 38 -7.73 -44.09 12.94
C HIS A 38 -9.16 -44.02 12.39
N PRO A 39 -10.12 -43.40 13.10
CA PRO A 39 -11.43 -43.14 12.52
C PRO A 39 -11.26 -42.18 11.34
N HIS A 40 -11.90 -42.52 10.22
CA HIS A 40 -11.97 -41.69 9.03
C HIS A 40 -12.46 -40.28 9.39
N ASP A 41 -11.56 -39.31 9.36
CA ASP A 41 -11.90 -37.89 9.42
C ASP A 41 -12.67 -37.53 8.14
N SER A 42 -13.95 -37.20 8.33
CA SER A 42 -14.78 -36.58 7.29
C SER A 42 -14.09 -35.34 6.69
N PRO A 43 -14.23 -35.05 5.38
CA PRO A 43 -13.54 -33.94 4.75
C PRO A 43 -13.99 -32.62 5.39
N GLN A 44 -13.16 -32.09 6.30
CA GLN A 44 -13.39 -30.78 6.90
C GLN A 44 -13.39 -29.74 5.78
N LYS A 45 -14.57 -29.15 5.51
CA LYS A 45 -14.69 -28.02 4.60
C LYS A 45 -13.76 -26.92 5.08
N LYS A 46 -12.72 -26.63 4.27
CA LYS A 46 -11.72 -25.61 4.58
C LYS A 46 -12.44 -24.28 4.90
N PRO A 47 -12.03 -23.55 5.96
CA PRO A 47 -12.71 -22.32 6.34
C PRO A 47 -12.60 -21.29 5.22
N ILE A 48 -13.70 -20.60 4.88
CA ILE A 48 -13.83 -19.62 3.78
C ILE A 48 -12.65 -18.63 3.71
N SER A 49 -12.09 -18.26 4.86
CA SER A 49 -10.90 -17.38 4.96
C SER A 49 -9.65 -17.88 4.20
N GLN A 50 -9.47 -19.19 4.02
CA GLN A 50 -8.29 -19.77 3.40
C GLN A 50 -8.22 -19.49 1.89
N TRP A 51 -9.36 -19.41 1.21
CA TRP A 51 -9.45 -19.05 -0.21
C TRP A 51 -9.69 -17.55 -0.43
N LEU A 52 -10.38 -16.88 0.51
CA LEU A 52 -10.70 -15.46 0.40
C LEU A 52 -9.47 -14.54 0.54
N ILE A 53 -8.56 -14.84 1.48
CA ILE A 53 -7.34 -14.04 1.71
C ILE A 53 -6.46 -13.90 0.44
N PRO A 54 -6.09 -14.98 -0.27
CA PRO A 54 -5.24 -14.85 -1.46
C PRO A 54 -5.94 -14.09 -2.60
N ILE A 55 -7.26 -14.21 -2.75
CA ILE A 55 -8.02 -13.47 -3.77
C ILE A 55 -8.02 -11.98 -3.46
N LEU A 56 -8.43 -11.61 -2.25
CA LEU A 56 -8.45 -10.20 -1.85
C LEU A 56 -7.04 -9.59 -1.91
N TYR A 57 -6.00 -10.35 -1.58
CA TYR A 57 -4.62 -9.90 -1.74
C TYR A 57 -4.24 -9.65 -3.21
N ARG A 58 -4.61 -10.57 -4.13
CA ARG A 58 -4.40 -10.37 -5.57
C ARG A 58 -5.14 -9.14 -6.08
N MET A 59 -6.42 -8.97 -5.70
CA MET A 59 -7.23 -7.81 -6.08
C MET A 59 -6.57 -6.51 -5.60
N GLN A 60 -6.14 -6.45 -4.33
CA GLN A 60 -5.44 -5.29 -3.77
C GLN A 60 -4.12 -4.99 -4.50
N LYS A 61 -3.34 -6.03 -4.85
CA LYS A 61 -2.03 -5.90 -5.53
C LYS A 61 -2.18 -5.40 -6.97
N TYR A 62 -3.01 -6.03 -7.78
CA TYR A 62 -3.14 -5.67 -9.19
C TYR A 62 -3.81 -4.31 -9.37
N SER A 63 -4.82 -4.00 -8.54
CA SER A 63 -5.40 -2.65 -8.52
C SER A 63 -4.40 -1.57 -8.12
N ALA A 64 -3.47 -1.85 -7.19
CA ALA A 64 -2.41 -0.92 -6.85
C ALA A 64 -1.47 -0.63 -8.04
N TYR A 65 -1.05 -1.66 -8.79
CA TYR A 65 -0.20 -1.46 -9.96
C TYR A 65 -0.88 -0.66 -11.07
N THR A 66 -2.17 -0.92 -11.30
CA THR A 66 -2.97 -0.11 -12.24
C THR A 66 -3.05 1.34 -11.79
N PHE A 67 -3.27 1.60 -10.50
CA PHE A 67 -3.33 2.98 -10.01
C PHE A 67 -1.96 3.69 -10.08
N VAL A 68 -0.86 2.97 -9.87
CA VAL A 68 0.50 3.52 -9.97
C VAL A 68 0.83 4.01 -11.38
N SER A 69 0.27 3.41 -12.44
CA SER A 69 0.50 3.90 -13.81
C SER A 69 -0.11 5.30 -14.01
N PHE A 70 -1.35 5.52 -13.56
CA PHE A 70 -1.97 6.84 -13.52
C PHE A 70 -1.15 7.82 -12.67
N LEU A 71 -0.74 7.39 -11.47
CA LEU A 71 0.01 8.25 -10.55
C LEU A 71 1.34 8.72 -11.16
N GLY A 72 2.03 7.87 -11.93
CA GLY A 72 3.27 8.24 -12.62
C GLY A 72 3.06 9.35 -13.64
N ILE A 73 2.04 9.22 -14.50
CA ILE A 73 1.67 10.25 -15.48
C ILE A 73 1.29 11.56 -14.76
N HIS A 74 0.48 11.45 -13.71
CA HIS A 74 -0.01 12.60 -12.95
C HIS A 74 1.12 13.34 -12.21
N ILE A 75 1.97 12.64 -11.45
CA ILE A 75 3.12 13.26 -10.77
C ILE A 75 4.06 13.91 -11.79
N THR A 76 4.26 13.29 -12.95
CA THR A 76 5.12 13.89 -13.98
C THR A 76 4.57 15.24 -14.43
N SER A 77 3.29 15.33 -14.74
CA SER A 77 2.68 16.56 -15.27
C SER A 77 2.47 17.66 -14.24
N VAL A 78 2.15 17.33 -12.98
CA VAL A 78 1.83 18.33 -11.95
C VAL A 78 2.90 18.51 -10.86
N VAL A 79 3.92 17.68 -10.81
CA VAL A 79 5.05 17.83 -9.86
C VAL A 79 6.37 18.04 -10.58
N ILE A 80 6.73 17.18 -11.53
CA ILE A 80 8.06 17.24 -12.15
C ILE A 80 8.16 18.41 -13.13
N VAL A 81 7.26 18.44 -14.13
CA VAL A 81 7.27 19.45 -15.22
C VAL A 81 7.21 20.90 -14.71
N PRO A 82 6.39 21.26 -13.70
CA PRO A 82 6.31 22.63 -13.21
C PRO A 82 7.63 23.18 -12.64
N ILE A 83 8.48 22.30 -12.11
CA ILE A 83 9.79 22.67 -11.51
C ILE A 83 10.84 22.94 -12.59
N ILE A 84 10.66 22.38 -13.79
CA ILE A 84 11.59 22.57 -14.90
C ILE A 84 11.47 24.03 -15.39
N PRO A 85 12.60 24.73 -15.63
CA PRO A 85 12.62 26.10 -16.13
C PRO A 85 12.34 26.15 -17.64
N VAL A 86 11.14 25.74 -18.05
CA VAL A 86 10.61 25.86 -19.41
C VAL A 86 9.42 26.80 -19.44
N ASP A 87 9.06 27.26 -20.64
CA ASP A 87 7.97 28.21 -20.85
C ASP A 87 6.61 27.66 -20.38
N LYS A 88 5.73 28.58 -19.98
CA LYS A 88 4.40 28.27 -19.43
C LYS A 88 3.55 27.46 -20.41
N GLU A 89 3.64 27.81 -21.69
CA GLU A 89 2.95 27.16 -22.79
C GLU A 89 3.36 25.69 -22.91
N VAL A 90 4.66 25.39 -22.76
CA VAL A 90 5.17 24.01 -22.80
C VAL A 90 4.68 23.21 -21.61
N LYS A 91 4.70 23.79 -20.40
CA LYS A 91 4.13 23.15 -19.20
C LYS A 91 2.66 22.83 -19.38
N GLN A 92 1.90 23.79 -19.93
CA GLN A 92 0.48 23.63 -20.19
C GLN A 92 0.21 22.54 -21.25
N GLN A 93 1.00 22.49 -22.33
CA GLN A 93 0.89 21.44 -23.35
C GLN A 93 1.16 20.05 -22.78
N ILE A 94 2.21 19.87 -21.98
CA ILE A 94 2.52 18.59 -21.34
C ILE A 94 1.42 18.18 -20.34
N PHE A 95 0.89 19.15 -19.59
CA PHE A 95 -0.24 18.90 -18.70
C PHE A 95 -1.51 18.45 -19.47
N SER A 96 -1.84 19.13 -20.57
CA SER A 96 -2.95 18.75 -21.44
C SER A 96 -2.74 17.36 -22.07
N LEU A 97 -1.52 17.06 -22.52
CA LEU A 97 -1.17 15.73 -23.04
C LEU A 97 -1.38 14.64 -21.99
N ALA A 98 -0.90 14.86 -20.77
CA ALA A 98 -1.11 13.92 -19.67
C ALA A 98 -2.61 13.69 -19.39
N LYS A 99 -3.41 14.77 -19.34
CA LYS A 99 -4.87 14.68 -19.20
C LYS A 99 -5.52 13.87 -20.30
N ALA A 100 -5.17 14.13 -21.56
CA ALA A 100 -5.72 13.41 -22.71
C ALA A 100 -5.49 11.89 -22.59
N VAL A 101 -4.32 11.47 -22.10
CA VAL A 101 -4.00 10.04 -21.92
C VAL A 101 -4.98 9.34 -20.98
N TYR A 102 -5.39 9.96 -19.87
CA TYR A 102 -6.27 9.30 -18.91
C TYR A 102 -7.75 9.70 -18.98
N GLN A 103 -8.10 10.77 -19.70
CA GLN A 103 -9.49 11.22 -19.89
C GLN A 103 -10.07 10.80 -21.25
N ASP A 104 -9.29 10.87 -22.34
CA ASP A 104 -9.81 10.65 -23.70
C ASP A 104 -9.72 9.17 -24.12
N VAL A 105 -8.82 8.40 -23.51
CA VAL A 105 -8.75 6.95 -23.75
C VAL A 105 -10.01 6.28 -23.18
N PRO A 106 -10.82 5.60 -24.02
CA PRO A 106 -12.06 4.99 -23.58
C PRO A 106 -11.85 4.07 -22.38
N PHE A 107 -12.69 4.26 -21.36
CA PHE A 107 -12.68 3.49 -20.11
C PHE A 107 -11.43 3.60 -19.23
N PHE A 108 -10.40 4.38 -19.60
CA PHE A 108 -9.20 4.50 -18.78
C PHE A 108 -9.51 5.12 -17.42
N GLU A 109 -10.14 6.29 -17.38
CA GLU A 109 -10.56 6.94 -16.14
C GLU A 109 -11.42 6.04 -15.22
N PRO A 110 -12.55 5.46 -15.68
CA PRO A 110 -13.38 4.62 -14.81
C PRO A 110 -12.70 3.34 -14.34
N ILE A 111 -11.81 2.73 -15.14
CA ILE A 111 -11.15 1.47 -14.75
C ILE A 111 -9.87 1.74 -13.95
N ALA A 112 -8.94 2.52 -14.52
CA ALA A 112 -7.59 2.70 -13.98
C ALA A 112 -7.52 3.68 -12.81
N ILE A 113 -8.42 4.66 -12.75
CA ILE A 113 -8.45 5.64 -11.64
C ILE A 113 -9.50 5.21 -10.63
N PHE A 114 -10.79 5.21 -10.99
CA PHE A 114 -11.87 4.94 -10.05
C PHE A 114 -11.96 3.47 -9.65
N GLY A 115 -11.99 2.55 -10.63
CA GLY A 115 -12.09 1.12 -10.38
C GLY A 115 -10.89 0.60 -9.59
N ALA A 116 -9.68 0.95 -10.00
CA ALA A 116 -8.46 0.53 -9.31
C ALA A 116 -8.40 1.05 -7.88
N SER A 117 -8.64 2.35 -7.66
CA SER A 117 -8.62 2.91 -6.29
C SER A 117 -9.70 2.31 -5.39
N LEU A 118 -10.92 2.12 -5.90
CA LEU A 118 -12.02 1.51 -5.16
C LEU A 118 -11.72 0.06 -4.78
N VAL A 119 -11.29 -0.75 -5.75
CA VAL A 119 -10.92 -2.15 -5.52
C VAL A 119 -9.77 -2.25 -4.52
N HIS A 120 -8.77 -1.38 -4.62
CA HIS A 120 -7.64 -1.35 -3.68
C HIS A 120 -8.10 -1.09 -2.25
N VAL A 121 -8.96 -0.10 -2.04
CA VAL A 121 -9.48 0.27 -0.71
C VAL A 121 -10.37 -0.83 -0.14
N ILE A 122 -11.34 -1.33 -0.93
CA ILE A 122 -12.26 -2.39 -0.49
C ILE A 122 -11.51 -3.68 -0.16
N ALA A 123 -10.60 -4.11 -1.04
CA ALA A 123 -9.81 -5.32 -0.81
C ALA A 123 -8.90 -5.17 0.42
N GLY A 124 -8.28 -3.99 0.62
CA GLY A 124 -7.47 -3.69 1.79
C GLY A 124 -8.25 -3.67 3.10
N LEU A 125 -9.47 -3.12 3.11
CA LEU A 125 -10.38 -3.19 4.26
C LEU A 125 -10.83 -4.63 4.53
N GLY A 126 -11.21 -5.36 3.48
CA GLY A 126 -11.61 -6.77 3.56
C GLY A 126 -10.51 -7.65 4.15
N LEU A 127 -9.26 -7.50 3.69
CA LEU A 127 -8.10 -8.19 4.26
C LEU A 127 -7.97 -7.94 5.75
N ARG A 128 -8.17 -6.69 6.18
CA ARG A 128 -8.05 -6.29 7.58
C ARG A 128 -9.15 -6.90 8.45
N LEU A 129 -10.39 -6.89 7.98
CA LEU A 129 -11.52 -7.51 8.68
C LEU A 129 -11.32 -9.02 8.84
N VAL A 130 -10.98 -9.72 7.74
CA VAL A 130 -10.79 -11.18 7.76
C VAL A 130 -9.61 -11.59 8.63
N ARG A 131 -8.47 -10.89 8.53
CA ARG A 131 -7.28 -11.16 9.37
C ARG A 131 -7.53 -10.81 10.83
N GLY A 132 -8.20 -9.68 11.10
CA GLY A 132 -8.55 -9.25 12.45
C GLY A 132 -9.47 -10.27 13.14
N TYR A 133 -10.47 -10.76 12.44
CA TYR A 133 -11.36 -11.82 12.92
C TYR A 133 -10.60 -13.11 13.24
N LYS A 134 -9.72 -13.58 12.34
CA LYS A 134 -8.91 -14.78 12.55
C LYS A 134 -7.95 -14.62 13.73
N LYS A 135 -7.29 -13.46 13.84
CA LYS A 135 -6.40 -13.12 14.96
C LYS A 135 -7.17 -13.20 16.29
N HIS A 136 -8.33 -12.56 16.37
CA HIS A 136 -9.17 -12.60 17.57
C HIS A 136 -9.60 -14.03 17.96
N GLN A 137 -10.00 -14.86 16.98
CA GLN A 137 -10.30 -16.26 17.23
C GLN A 137 -9.12 -17.05 17.80
N ILE A 138 -7.90 -16.82 17.28
CA ILE A 138 -6.69 -17.48 17.78
C ILE A 138 -6.40 -17.03 19.22
N TYR A 139 -6.47 -15.74 19.52
CA TYR A 139 -6.28 -15.23 20.89
C TYR A 139 -7.26 -15.87 21.88
N LYS A 140 -8.55 -15.95 21.52
CA LYS A 140 -9.57 -16.59 22.36
C LYS A 140 -9.26 -18.06 22.64
N LYS A 141 -8.80 -18.82 21.63
CA LYS A 141 -8.37 -20.22 21.81
C LYS A 141 -7.15 -20.34 22.71
N LEU A 142 -6.20 -19.41 22.63
CA LEU A 142 -5.00 -19.40 23.47
C LEU A 142 -5.34 -19.06 24.93
N GLU A 143 -6.24 -18.11 25.17
CA GLU A 143 -6.72 -17.79 26.52
C GLU A 143 -7.42 -18.98 27.17
N GLN A 144 -8.34 -19.64 26.45
CA GLN A 144 -9.00 -20.85 26.93
C GLN A 144 -8.02 -21.98 27.27
N LYS A 145 -6.98 -22.19 26.43
CA LYS A 145 -5.92 -23.15 26.74
C LYS A 145 -5.14 -22.77 27.99
N ARG A 146 -4.83 -21.48 28.17
CA ARG A 146 -4.10 -20.97 29.34
C ARG A 146 -4.90 -21.11 30.63
N GLU A 147 -6.21 -20.92 30.59
CA GLU A 147 -7.11 -21.13 31.73
C GLU A 147 -7.18 -22.60 32.13
N LYS A 148 -7.40 -23.51 31.18
CA LYS A 148 -7.37 -24.97 31.42
C LYS A 148 -6.04 -25.43 32.03
N HIS A 149 -4.91 -24.87 31.56
CA HIS A 149 -3.59 -25.21 32.09
C HIS A 149 -3.35 -24.69 33.51
N LYS A 150 -4.02 -23.59 33.91
CA LYS A 150 -3.98 -23.06 35.28
C LYS A 150 -4.83 -23.91 36.22
N GLU A 151 -6.04 -24.29 35.81
CA GLU A 151 -6.94 -25.16 36.59
C GLU A 151 -6.31 -26.54 36.84
N GLY A 152 -5.73 -27.16 35.81
CA GLY A 152 -5.02 -28.43 35.94
C GLY A 152 -3.79 -28.39 36.85
N ARG A 153 -3.19 -27.21 37.07
CA ARG A 153 -2.03 -27.02 37.95
C ARG A 153 -2.42 -26.75 39.41
N VAL A 154 -3.66 -26.35 39.68
CA VAL A 154 -4.21 -26.13 41.03
C VAL A 154 -4.79 -27.43 41.62
N GLY A 155 -5.24 -28.37 40.78
CA GLY A 155 -5.72 -29.70 41.22
C GLY A 155 -4.64 -30.76 41.45
N GLY A 156 -3.40 -30.51 41.00
CA GLY A 156 -2.27 -31.46 41.13
C GLY A 156 -1.26 -30.98 42.17
N GLY A 157 -1.21 -31.66 43.32
CA GLY A 157 -0.26 -31.36 44.39
C GLY A 157 1.21 -31.41 43.94
N ARG A 158 1.99 -30.45 44.43
CA ARG A 158 3.47 -30.40 44.56
C ARG A 158 4.26 -31.36 43.65
N GLY A 159 4.71 -30.82 42.51
CA GLY A 159 5.87 -31.32 41.76
C GLY A 159 6.66 -30.14 41.20
N GLY A 160 7.80 -29.82 41.83
CA GLY A 160 8.71 -28.77 41.37
C GLY A 160 9.25 -29.11 39.98
N GLY A 161 9.01 -28.23 39.01
CA GLY A 161 9.48 -28.39 37.65
C GLY A 161 9.44 -27.05 36.92
N SER A 162 10.60 -26.42 36.83
CA SER A 162 10.83 -25.26 35.96
C SER A 162 10.67 -25.70 34.50
N SER A 163 9.54 -25.36 33.89
CA SER A 163 9.36 -25.47 32.44
C SER A 163 9.02 -24.08 31.88
N ARG A 164 10.09 -23.32 31.66
CA ARG A 164 10.18 -22.36 30.54
C ARG A 164 9.85 -23.12 29.26
N GLY A 165 9.03 -22.52 28.41
CA GLY A 165 8.74 -23.02 27.07
C GLY A 165 7.25 -23.17 26.82
N VAL A 166 6.56 -22.04 26.63
CA VAL A 166 5.32 -22.05 25.86
C VAL A 166 5.71 -22.51 24.46
N ALA A 167 5.44 -23.79 24.15
CA ALA A 167 5.61 -24.34 22.81
C ALA A 167 4.79 -23.48 21.84
N ILE A 168 5.50 -22.67 21.06
CA ILE A 168 4.92 -21.97 19.91
C ILE A 168 4.47 -23.07 18.97
N ALA A 169 3.14 -23.21 18.83
CA ALA A 169 2.53 -24.14 17.91
C ALA A 169 3.09 -23.89 16.51
N ASN A 170 3.88 -24.85 16.03
CA ASN A 170 4.38 -24.87 14.67
C ASN A 170 3.19 -25.13 13.75
N ASN A 171 2.70 -24.08 13.10
CA ASN A 171 1.62 -24.14 12.11
C ASN A 171 2.28 -23.92 10.74
N ASN A 172 2.64 -25.02 10.08
CA ASN A 172 3.32 -25.00 8.79
C ASN A 172 2.43 -24.55 7.60
N ASP A 173 1.15 -24.19 7.84
CA ASP A 173 0.21 -23.88 6.75
C ASP A 173 -0.25 -22.42 6.68
N SER A 174 0.34 -21.52 7.47
CA SER A 174 0.11 -20.09 7.28
C SER A 174 1.15 -19.52 6.34
N PHE A 175 0.73 -19.15 5.13
CA PHE A 175 1.41 -18.17 4.28
C PHE A 175 2.04 -17.09 5.17
N ASN A 176 3.35 -17.20 5.39
CA ASN A 176 4.09 -16.47 6.41
C ASN A 176 4.41 -15.08 5.87
N ILE A 177 3.38 -14.23 5.77
CA ILE A 177 3.60 -12.80 5.61
C ILE A 177 4.09 -12.32 6.97
N ARG A 178 5.36 -11.91 7.04
CA ARG A 178 5.99 -11.32 8.21
C ARG A 178 5.27 -10.02 8.57
N ASP A 179 4.17 -10.11 9.32
CA ASP A 179 3.35 -8.98 9.76
C ASP A 179 4.10 -8.09 10.78
N ASP A 180 5.18 -8.60 11.41
CA ASP A 180 5.98 -7.88 12.42
C ASP A 180 6.74 -6.67 11.85
N ASP A 181 7.06 -6.71 10.54
CA ASP A 181 7.79 -5.64 9.85
C ASP A 181 6.90 -4.43 9.50
N ASP A 182 5.57 -4.60 9.53
CA ASP A 182 4.61 -3.56 9.16
C ASP A 182 4.52 -2.44 10.22
N ASP A 183 4.70 -2.77 11.50
CA ASP A 183 4.64 -1.81 12.63
C ASP A 183 5.73 -0.73 12.58
N ILE A 184 6.78 -1.00 11.81
CA ILE A 184 8.02 -0.23 11.83
C ILE A 184 8.00 0.90 10.78
N GLY A 185 7.29 0.72 9.66
CA GLY A 185 7.37 1.63 8.52
C GLY A 185 8.83 1.86 8.07
N PHE A 186 9.18 3.10 7.72
CA PHE A 186 10.57 3.48 7.38
C PHE A 186 11.51 3.71 8.58
N GLY A 187 11.03 3.55 9.82
CA GLY A 187 11.85 3.75 11.03
C GLY A 187 12.09 5.21 11.45
N GLY A 188 11.37 6.17 10.85
CA GLY A 188 11.38 7.61 11.22
C GLY A 188 12.69 8.35 10.94
N LEU A 189 12.80 9.60 11.42
CA LEU A 189 14.01 10.43 11.31
C LEU A 189 15.25 9.75 11.93
N SER A 190 15.06 8.91 12.95
CA SER A 190 16.12 8.10 13.58
C SER A 190 16.87 7.20 12.59
N ASN A 191 16.21 6.72 11.53
CA ASN A 191 16.86 5.91 10.51
C ASN A 191 17.79 6.74 9.61
N ILE A 192 17.52 8.04 9.43
CA ILE A 192 18.39 8.95 8.67
C ILE A 192 19.72 9.15 9.40
N PHE A 193 19.68 9.20 10.73
CA PHE A 193 20.86 9.38 11.59
C PHE A 193 21.52 8.06 12.02
N GLY A 194 21.11 6.91 11.47
CA GLY A 194 21.74 5.61 11.76
C GLY A 194 21.48 5.05 13.16
N LEU A 195 20.51 5.60 13.91
CA LEU A 195 20.23 5.24 15.31
C LEU A 195 19.37 3.97 15.48
N GLY A 196 19.27 3.14 14.43
CA GLY A 196 18.61 1.85 14.46
C GLY A 196 17.07 1.90 14.38
N TYR A 197 16.45 0.72 14.52
CA TYR A 197 15.04 0.47 14.21
C TYR A 197 14.19 0.61 15.47
N ARG A 198 13.25 1.54 15.45
CA ARG A 198 12.23 1.68 16.50
C ARG A 198 10.85 1.52 15.88
N LYS A 199 9.95 0.84 16.58
CA LYS A 199 8.52 0.86 16.25
C LYS A 199 8.07 2.30 16.09
N SER A 200 7.32 2.58 15.02
CA SER A 200 6.82 3.92 14.73
C SER A 200 5.99 4.43 15.90
N PHE A 201 6.07 5.73 16.18
CA PHE A 201 5.23 6.39 17.19
C PHE A 201 3.74 6.09 16.96
N ILE A 202 3.32 6.07 15.70
CA ILE A 202 1.93 5.81 15.29
C ILE A 202 1.50 4.39 15.64
N SER A 203 2.35 3.39 15.41
CA SER A 203 2.06 2.00 15.78
C SER A 203 1.96 1.83 17.29
N LYS A 204 2.80 2.52 18.06
CA LYS A 204 2.73 2.49 19.53
C LYS A 204 1.49 3.19 20.08
N PHE A 205 1.13 4.34 19.54
CA PHE A 205 0.06 5.18 20.06
C PHE A 205 -1.33 4.72 19.60
N LEU A 206 -1.49 4.39 18.31
CA LEU A 206 -2.78 4.05 17.71
C LEU A 206 -2.99 2.54 17.49
N GLY A 207 -1.96 1.70 17.69
CA GLY A 207 -2.05 0.26 17.47
C GLY A 207 -2.27 -0.15 16.01
N ILE A 208 -2.12 0.77 15.06
CA ILE A 208 -2.22 0.53 13.61
C ILE A 208 -0.88 0.76 12.93
N THR A 209 -0.65 0.03 11.83
CA THR A 209 0.63 0.13 11.14
C THR A 209 0.73 1.50 10.43
N PRO A 210 1.94 2.08 10.28
CA PRO A 210 2.11 3.35 9.57
C PRO A 210 1.56 3.34 8.14
N LEU A 211 1.60 2.20 7.45
CA LEU A 211 1.02 2.03 6.11
C LEU A 211 -0.52 2.14 6.13
N GLN A 212 -1.15 1.60 7.17
CA GLN A 212 -2.60 1.73 7.37
C GLN A 212 -2.99 3.16 7.70
N PHE A 213 -2.25 3.79 8.62
CA PHE A 213 -2.49 5.17 9.01
C PHE A 213 -2.41 6.12 7.81
N SER A 214 -1.37 6.00 6.97
CA SER A 214 -1.27 6.82 5.76
C SER A 214 -2.41 6.58 4.78
N GLY A 215 -2.87 5.33 4.65
CA GLY A 215 -4.04 5.00 3.82
C GLY A 215 -5.33 5.65 4.31
N TYR A 216 -5.58 5.63 5.63
CA TYR A 216 -6.75 6.30 6.20
C TYR A 216 -6.67 7.82 6.10
N LEU A 217 -5.46 8.38 6.31
CA LEU A 217 -5.23 9.81 6.18
C LEU A 217 -5.38 10.28 4.72
N LEU A 218 -5.09 9.44 3.73
CA LEU A 218 -5.26 9.76 2.32
C LEU A 218 -6.71 9.93 1.89
N ILE A 219 -7.65 9.20 2.50
CA ILE A 219 -9.07 9.24 2.10
C ILE A 219 -9.62 10.67 2.09
N PRO A 220 -9.59 11.45 3.20
CA PRO A 220 -10.13 12.82 3.19
C PRO A 220 -9.32 13.77 2.29
N VAL A 221 -8.00 13.60 2.20
CA VAL A 221 -7.14 14.50 1.43
C VAL A 221 -7.33 14.29 -0.08
N ILE A 222 -7.43 13.03 -0.53
CA ILE A 222 -7.76 12.69 -1.92
C ILE A 222 -9.18 13.14 -2.24
N ALA A 223 -10.15 12.92 -1.35
CA ALA A 223 -11.52 13.37 -1.56
C ALA A 223 -11.58 14.89 -1.76
N TYR A 224 -10.83 15.66 -0.97
CA TYR A 224 -10.70 17.10 -1.15
C TYR A 224 -10.10 17.49 -2.51
N HIS A 225 -9.00 16.84 -2.89
CA HIS A 225 -8.36 17.05 -4.20
C HIS A 225 -9.33 16.72 -5.35
N PHE A 226 -9.97 15.55 -5.30
CA PHE A 226 -10.96 15.12 -6.28
C PHE A 226 -12.13 16.10 -6.39
N TYR A 227 -12.64 16.55 -5.24
CA TYR A 227 -13.75 17.50 -5.19
C TYR A 227 -13.41 18.81 -5.92
N LYS A 228 -12.24 19.39 -5.63
CA LYS A 228 -11.79 20.67 -6.19
C LYS A 228 -11.44 20.64 -7.67
N PHE A 229 -10.76 19.58 -8.10
CA PHE A 229 -10.14 19.53 -9.43
C PHE A 229 -10.89 18.66 -10.45
N LYS A 230 -11.89 17.88 -10.02
CA LYS A 230 -12.70 17.04 -10.91
C LYS A 230 -14.19 17.22 -10.68
N TYR A 231 -14.69 16.97 -9.47
CA TYR A 231 -16.13 16.92 -9.22
C TYR A 231 -16.83 18.25 -9.50
N VAL A 232 -16.33 19.36 -8.96
CA VAL A 232 -16.96 20.67 -9.15
C VAL A 232 -16.96 21.14 -10.62
N PRO A 233 -15.83 21.06 -11.36
CA PRO A 233 -15.83 21.33 -12.80
C PRO A 233 -16.87 20.48 -13.55
N MET A 234 -16.90 19.17 -13.26
CA MET A 234 -17.84 18.22 -13.89
C MET A 234 -19.30 18.52 -13.56
N ALA A 235 -19.61 18.92 -12.32
CA ALA A 235 -20.97 19.25 -11.91
C ALA A 235 -21.50 20.52 -12.59
N ILE A 236 -20.61 21.43 -13.03
CA ILE A 236 -20.98 22.74 -13.54
C ILE A 236 -20.97 22.80 -15.07
N GLU A 237 -19.99 22.15 -15.71
CA GLU A 237 -19.81 22.18 -17.18
C GLU A 237 -20.07 20.82 -17.84
N GLY A 238 -20.35 19.77 -17.04
CA GLY A 238 -20.55 18.40 -17.55
C GLY A 238 -19.25 17.64 -17.83
N ASP A 239 -18.10 18.30 -17.79
CA ASP A 239 -16.78 17.70 -17.98
C ASP A 239 -15.69 18.35 -17.09
N SER A 240 -14.43 17.94 -17.25
CA SER A 240 -13.28 18.61 -16.60
C SER A 240 -12.20 19.01 -17.61
N SER A 241 -12.61 19.29 -18.85
CA SER A 241 -11.70 19.61 -19.96
C SER A 241 -11.03 20.97 -19.75
N LEU A 242 -11.78 21.95 -19.22
CA LEU A 242 -11.33 23.33 -18.95
C LEU A 242 -10.33 23.47 -17.79
N ILE A 243 -10.02 22.39 -17.08
CA ILE A 243 -9.03 22.40 -16.01
C ILE A 243 -7.62 22.49 -16.62
N ASN A 244 -6.94 23.60 -16.39
CA ASN A 244 -5.58 23.89 -16.85
C ASN A 244 -4.67 24.26 -15.66
N LEU A 245 -3.40 24.59 -15.93
CA LEU A 245 -2.47 24.99 -14.87
C LEU A 245 -2.88 26.31 -14.20
N ASP A 246 -3.48 27.25 -14.95
CA ASP A 246 -4.00 28.50 -14.40
C ASP A 246 -5.11 28.27 -13.38
N TYR A 247 -5.99 27.28 -13.59
CA TYR A 247 -7.01 26.90 -12.63
C TYR A 247 -6.39 26.40 -11.32
N ILE A 248 -5.28 25.65 -11.40
CA ILE A 248 -4.56 25.19 -10.20
C ILE A 248 -4.03 26.39 -9.40
N SER A 249 -3.38 27.32 -10.10
CA SER A 249 -2.88 28.58 -9.52
C SER A 249 -4.01 29.43 -8.91
N PHE A 250 -5.15 29.47 -9.58
CA PHE A 250 -6.36 30.14 -9.10
C PHE A 250 -6.91 29.52 -7.81
N VAL A 251 -7.05 28.19 -7.78
CA VAL A 251 -7.51 27.45 -6.57
C VAL A 251 -6.56 27.65 -5.39
N LEU A 252 -5.25 27.69 -5.64
CA LEU A 252 -4.24 27.91 -4.61
C LEU A 252 -4.30 29.32 -3.99
N ASN A 253 -4.82 30.30 -4.72
CA ASN A 253 -4.91 31.70 -4.30
C ASN A 253 -6.30 32.10 -3.76
N LEU A 254 -7.21 31.14 -3.56
CA LEU A 254 -8.51 31.36 -2.89
C LEU A 254 -8.36 31.86 -1.45
N LYS A 255 -9.49 32.24 -0.81
CA LYS A 255 -9.62 32.82 0.55
C LYS A 255 -8.69 32.24 1.64
N HIS A 256 -8.36 30.96 1.58
CA HIS A 256 -7.45 30.29 2.53
C HIS A 256 -6.21 29.70 1.84
N PRO A 257 -5.31 30.51 1.27
CA PRO A 257 -4.26 30.04 0.37
C PRO A 257 -3.24 29.13 1.09
N LYS A 258 -2.98 29.39 2.38
CA LYS A 258 -2.12 28.53 3.21
C LYS A 258 -2.71 27.13 3.37
N PHE A 259 -4.02 27.01 3.53
CA PHE A 259 -4.69 25.71 3.64
C PHE A 259 -4.64 24.96 2.31
N GLN A 260 -4.83 25.64 1.19
CA GLN A 260 -4.76 25.03 -0.15
C GLN A 260 -3.36 24.47 -0.43
N SER A 261 -2.32 25.26 -0.17
CA SER A 261 -0.94 24.81 -0.34
C SER A 261 -0.61 23.64 0.59
N LEU A 262 -1.07 23.70 1.85
CA LEU A 262 -0.86 22.62 2.82
C LEU A 262 -1.57 21.32 2.40
N ALA A 263 -2.82 21.42 1.93
CA ALA A 263 -3.60 20.25 1.49
C ALA A 263 -2.92 19.54 0.31
N LEU A 264 -2.46 20.28 -0.71
CA LEU A 264 -1.76 19.68 -1.85
C LEU A 264 -0.37 19.15 -1.48
N THR A 265 0.40 19.90 -0.69
CA THR A 265 1.74 19.45 -0.26
C THR A 265 1.65 18.20 0.61
N SER A 266 0.70 18.16 1.55
CA SER A 266 0.47 16.98 2.39
C SER A 266 -0.04 15.79 1.58
N LEU A 267 -0.91 16.01 0.59
CA LEU A 267 -1.35 14.95 -0.34
C LEU A 267 -0.15 14.25 -0.99
N VAL A 268 0.77 15.03 -1.57
CA VAL A 268 1.97 14.47 -2.22
C VAL A 268 2.81 13.67 -1.24
N TRP A 269 3.04 14.19 -0.03
CA TRP A 269 3.87 13.50 0.98
C TRP A 269 3.24 12.19 1.46
N ILE A 270 1.95 12.22 1.81
CA ILE A 270 1.24 11.06 2.34
C ILE A 270 1.08 10.01 1.23
N MET A 271 0.77 10.43 0.00
CA MET A 271 0.63 9.54 -1.16
C MET A 271 1.96 8.87 -1.48
N SER A 272 3.04 9.65 -1.57
CA SER A 272 4.39 9.14 -1.83
C SER A 272 4.81 8.12 -0.77
N TYR A 273 4.53 8.41 0.50
CA TYR A 273 4.78 7.48 1.60
C TYR A 273 3.99 6.18 1.45
N HIS A 274 2.67 6.27 1.21
CA HIS A 274 1.80 5.11 1.11
C HIS A 274 2.19 4.21 -0.05
N VAL A 275 2.45 4.80 -1.23
CA VAL A 275 2.83 4.07 -2.43
C VAL A 275 4.22 3.45 -2.28
N THR A 276 5.22 4.21 -1.85
CA THR A 276 6.59 3.68 -1.69
C THR A 276 6.63 2.53 -0.69
N ASN A 277 5.97 2.69 0.46
CA ASN A 277 5.90 1.64 1.47
C ASN A 277 5.08 0.43 0.98
N GLY A 278 3.97 0.67 0.28
CA GLY A 278 3.16 -0.37 -0.37
C GLY A 278 3.95 -1.19 -1.40
N VAL A 279 4.68 -0.54 -2.31
CA VAL A 279 5.52 -1.18 -3.32
C VAL A 279 6.63 -2.01 -2.67
N MET A 280 7.30 -1.45 -1.66
CA MET A 280 8.32 -2.18 -0.92
C MET A 280 7.76 -3.43 -0.24
N LYS A 281 6.56 -3.33 0.35
CA LYS A 281 5.86 -4.48 0.94
C LYS A 281 5.50 -5.52 -0.12
N LEU A 282 4.98 -5.12 -1.27
CA LEU A 282 4.62 -6.04 -2.36
C LEU A 282 5.83 -6.78 -2.95
N ASN A 283 6.99 -6.14 -2.95
CA ASN A 283 8.26 -6.71 -3.43
C ASN A 283 9.11 -7.35 -2.32
N SER A 284 8.61 -7.40 -1.09
CA SER A 284 9.32 -7.91 0.08
C SER A 284 10.69 -7.24 0.35
N TRP A 285 10.82 -5.95 0.02
CA TRP A 285 12.04 -5.17 0.22
C TRP A 285 12.16 -4.66 1.65
N PHE A 286 12.42 -5.57 2.59
CA PHE A 286 12.51 -5.24 4.02
C PHE A 286 13.93 -4.85 4.48
N SER A 287 14.90 -4.88 3.56
CA SER A 287 16.28 -4.50 3.85
C SER A 287 16.37 -3.04 4.32
N GLN A 288 17.35 -2.82 5.18
CA GLN A 288 17.68 -1.57 5.82
C GLN A 288 17.99 -0.47 4.79
N LYS A 289 18.77 -0.85 3.79
CA LYS A 289 19.12 0.00 2.64
C LYS A 289 17.86 0.38 1.86
N CYS A 290 16.97 -0.57 1.60
CA CYS A 290 15.70 -0.32 0.90
C CYS A 290 14.81 0.66 1.68
N LYS A 291 14.70 0.51 3.00
CA LYS A 291 13.93 1.44 3.85
C LYS A 291 14.50 2.86 3.84
N ARG A 292 15.83 3.00 3.84
CA ARG A 292 16.50 4.31 3.70
C ARG A 292 16.27 4.93 2.34
N ILE A 293 16.40 4.15 1.26
CA ILE A 293 16.14 4.60 -0.11
C ILE A 293 14.68 5.00 -0.27
N GLY A 294 13.74 4.18 0.22
CA GLY A 294 12.32 4.49 0.20
C GLY A 294 12.00 5.81 0.92
N LEU A 295 12.57 6.03 2.10
CA LEU A 295 12.42 7.30 2.81
C LEU A 295 13.03 8.48 2.04
N ALA A 296 14.17 8.29 1.39
CA ALA A 296 14.77 9.33 0.54
C ALA A 296 13.84 9.68 -0.64
N ILE A 297 13.29 8.69 -1.33
CA ILE A 297 12.33 8.87 -2.43
C ILE A 297 11.12 9.69 -1.95
N VAL A 298 10.53 9.31 -0.82
CA VAL A 298 9.36 10.02 -0.25
C VAL A 298 9.67 11.49 0.01
N ASN A 299 10.82 11.78 0.61
CA ASN A 299 11.20 13.17 0.90
C ASN A 299 11.54 13.95 -0.37
N VAL A 300 12.23 13.34 -1.34
CA VAL A 300 12.54 14.00 -2.62
C VAL A 300 11.26 14.35 -3.38
N VAL A 301 10.35 13.39 -3.56
CA VAL A 301 9.07 13.63 -4.24
C VAL A 301 8.23 14.64 -3.46
N GLY A 302 8.23 14.56 -2.13
CA GLY A 302 7.56 15.52 -1.26
C GLY A 302 8.08 16.96 -1.44
N VAL A 303 9.41 17.15 -1.42
CA VAL A 303 10.05 18.46 -1.62
C VAL A 303 9.75 18.98 -3.03
N CYS A 304 9.86 18.14 -4.05
CA CYS A 304 9.46 18.52 -5.41
C CYS A 304 7.99 18.96 -5.45
N GLY A 305 7.08 18.21 -4.82
CA GLY A 305 5.67 18.58 -4.72
C GLY A 305 5.45 19.94 -4.04
N MET A 306 6.17 20.20 -2.94
CA MET A 306 6.13 21.49 -2.23
C MET A 306 6.62 22.64 -3.13
N VAL A 307 7.73 22.44 -3.85
CA VAL A 307 8.27 23.43 -4.79
C VAL A 307 7.29 23.66 -5.94
N ALA A 308 6.73 22.62 -6.54
CA ALA A 308 5.73 22.73 -7.60
C ALA A 308 4.50 23.54 -7.13
N VAL A 309 3.96 23.25 -5.95
CA VAL A 309 2.85 24.00 -5.35
C VAL A 309 3.22 25.46 -5.09
N TYR A 310 4.45 25.73 -4.64
CA TYR A 310 4.95 27.09 -4.45
C TYR A 310 5.04 27.86 -5.77
N LEU A 311 5.52 27.21 -6.84
CA LEU A 311 5.60 27.79 -8.17
C LEU A 311 4.21 28.10 -8.74
N PHE A 312 3.26 27.14 -8.68
CA PHE A 312 1.88 27.39 -9.10
C PHE A 312 1.24 28.56 -8.36
N LYS A 313 1.48 28.67 -7.04
CA LYS A 313 0.94 29.77 -6.26
C LYS A 313 1.46 31.14 -6.73
N LYS A 314 2.71 31.21 -7.20
CA LYS A 314 3.33 32.46 -7.69
C LYS A 314 3.01 32.77 -9.14
N GLU A 315 2.53 31.79 -9.90
CA GLU A 315 2.21 31.95 -11.31
C GLU A 315 1.16 33.05 -11.50
N GLU A 316 1.42 33.97 -12.43
CA GLU A 316 0.43 34.97 -12.82
C GLU A 316 -0.66 34.31 -13.66
N ILE A 317 -1.91 34.58 -13.28
CA ILE A 317 -3.09 33.98 -13.88
C ILE A 317 -3.48 34.86 -15.07
N ASP A 318 -3.13 34.44 -16.28
CA ASP A 318 -3.64 35.03 -17.52
C ASP A 318 -5.03 34.46 -17.85
N SER A 319 -5.95 34.57 -16.88
CA SER A 319 -7.34 34.22 -17.11
C SER A 319 -7.98 35.39 -17.81
N GLY A 320 -7.91 35.41 -19.14
CA GLY A 320 -8.75 36.29 -19.95
C GLY A 320 -10.22 36.24 -19.48
N ASP A 321 -10.98 37.26 -19.86
CA ASP A 321 -12.30 37.58 -19.28
C ASP A 321 -13.29 36.39 -19.22
N PHE A 322 -13.16 35.41 -20.12
CA PHE A 322 -13.96 34.18 -20.14
C PHE A 322 -13.52 33.14 -19.08
N LEU A 323 -12.23 32.75 -19.05
CA LEU A 323 -11.72 31.73 -18.12
C LEU A 323 -11.87 32.17 -16.67
N GLY A 324 -11.65 33.47 -16.38
CA GLY A 324 -11.86 34.02 -15.04
C GLY A 324 -13.31 33.89 -14.56
N LYS A 325 -14.29 34.11 -15.46
CA LYS A 325 -15.73 33.94 -15.16
C LYS A 325 -16.07 32.47 -14.88
N VAL A 326 -15.53 31.54 -15.68
CA VAL A 326 -15.72 30.09 -15.46
C VAL A 326 -15.14 29.67 -14.11
N PHE A 327 -13.91 30.07 -13.80
CA PHE A 327 -13.29 29.72 -12.52
C PHE A 327 -14.05 30.30 -11.32
N THR A 328 -14.60 31.52 -11.46
CA THR A 328 -15.44 32.13 -10.43
C THR A 328 -16.75 31.37 -10.21
N LYS A 329 -17.36 30.84 -11.28
CA LYS A 329 -18.55 29.97 -11.21
C LYS A 329 -18.25 28.71 -10.38
N TYR A 330 -17.06 28.12 -10.54
CA TYR A 330 -16.64 26.97 -9.73
C TYR A 330 -16.51 27.32 -8.24
N ILE A 331 -16.02 28.53 -7.92
CA ILE A 331 -15.91 28.97 -6.51
C ILE A 331 -17.26 29.10 -5.84
N ASN A 332 -18.23 29.73 -6.51
CA ASN A 332 -19.53 30.01 -5.90
C ASN A 332 -20.25 28.72 -5.49
N SER A 333 -19.96 27.60 -6.17
CA SER A 333 -20.44 26.28 -5.77
C SER A 333 -19.74 25.68 -4.55
N PHE A 334 -18.58 26.18 -4.12
CA PHE A 334 -17.91 25.72 -2.89
C PHE A 334 -18.49 26.34 -1.62
N LEU A 335 -19.33 27.39 -1.76
CA LEU A 335 -19.93 28.15 -0.66
C LEU A 335 -21.44 27.90 -0.50
N LEU A 336 -22.01 27.00 -1.31
CA LEU A 336 -23.31 26.37 -1.12
C LEU A 336 -23.12 25.03 -0.39
#